data_AF-A0AAW9BST4-F1
#
_entry.id   AF-A0AAW9BST4-F1
#
_cell.length_a   1.000
_cell.length_b   1.000
_cell.length_c   1.000
_cell.angle_alpha   90.00
_cell.angle_beta   90.00
_cell.angle_gamma   90.00
#
_symmetry.space_group_name_H-M   'P 1'
#
loop_
_entity.id
_entity.type
_entity.pdbx_description
1 polymer ?
#
loop_
_entity_poly.entity_id
_entity_poly.type
_entity_poly.pdbx_seq_one_letter_code
_entity_poly.pdbx_strand_id
1 'polypeptide(L)'
;IAETTSFGGRRLLNGSFGEAAFQIGASSGEAMIMGLTSIRADDTRMGGVTFFSEVGKGKDWGVDPTKADLKITLPGMGEDEDGNVDDLEININAKAGDDIEELATYINGQSDMINASVSEDGKLQIFVAHPNVQGDISISGGLASELGLSDEPVRTSVQDIDMTTVQGSQNAISVLDSALKYVDSQRADLGAKQNRLSHSINNLANIHENVDASNSRIKDT
;
A
#
# COMPACT_ATOMS: atom_id res chain seq x y z
N ILE A 1 15.20 13.19 -0.42
CA ILE A 1 14.16 13.50 0.59
C ILE A 1 14.13 12.42 1.66
N ALA A 2 13.92 11.15 1.32
CA ALA A 2 13.94 10.04 2.28
C ALA A 2 15.26 9.97 3.08
N GLU A 3 16.39 9.90 2.37
CA GLU A 3 17.69 10.35 2.90
C GLU A 3 17.67 11.87 2.98
N THR A 4 18.29 12.55 3.93
CA THR A 4 18.28 14.04 4.16
C THR A 4 17.22 14.57 5.11
N THR A 5 15.93 14.17 5.05
CA THR A 5 14.95 14.66 6.04
C THR A 5 15.31 14.16 7.43
N SER A 6 15.60 15.10 8.35
CA SER A 6 16.11 14.79 9.69
C SER A 6 15.62 15.78 10.75
N PHE A 7 15.57 15.31 12.00
CA PHE A 7 15.30 16.13 13.18
C PHE A 7 16.23 15.70 14.31
N GLY A 8 16.88 16.65 14.97
CA GLY A 8 17.85 16.37 16.05
C GLY A 8 18.98 15.43 15.63
N GLY A 9 19.40 15.49 14.36
CA GLY A 9 20.42 14.60 13.78
C GLY A 9 19.94 13.19 13.42
N ARG A 10 18.70 12.82 13.74
CA ARG A 10 18.10 11.52 13.39
C ARG A 10 17.36 11.63 12.05
N ARG A 11 17.55 10.65 11.17
CA ARG A 11 16.82 10.58 9.90
C ARG A 11 15.38 10.12 10.18
N LEU A 12 14.42 10.73 9.49
CA LEU A 12 13.01 10.54 9.75
C LEU A 12 12.35 9.55 8.78
N LEU A 13 12.70 9.63 7.49
CA LEU A 13 11.92 9.02 6.40
C LEU A 13 12.65 7.88 5.68
N ASN A 14 13.80 7.44 6.18
CA ASN A 14 14.56 6.34 5.60
C ASN A 14 14.41 5.02 6.37
N GLY A 15 13.42 4.94 7.27
CA GLY A 15 13.15 3.75 8.09
C GLY A 15 14.02 3.63 9.34
N SER A 16 15.08 4.44 9.48
CA SER A 16 15.96 4.39 10.67
C SER A 16 15.40 5.12 11.90
N PHE A 17 14.29 5.86 11.75
CA PHE A 17 13.67 6.58 12.86
C PHE A 17 13.14 5.62 13.94
N GLY A 18 12.58 4.48 13.51
CA GLY A 18 11.89 3.54 14.38
C GLY A 18 10.69 4.20 15.06
N GLU A 19 10.59 4.02 16.36
CA GLU A 19 9.56 4.65 17.20
C GLU A 19 10.19 5.67 18.15
N ALA A 20 9.46 6.75 18.41
CA ALA A 20 9.78 7.75 19.42
C ALA A 20 8.59 7.95 20.34
N ALA A 21 8.83 7.88 21.65
CA ALA A 21 7.85 8.23 22.66
C ALA A 21 7.95 9.71 23.00
N PHE A 22 6.84 10.42 22.85
CA PHE A 22 6.68 11.80 23.28
C PHE A 22 5.86 11.80 24.56
N GLN A 23 6.50 12.08 25.68
CA GLN A 23 5.80 12.29 26.94
C GLN A 23 4.88 13.50 26.77
N ILE A 24 3.58 13.27 26.88
CA ILE A 24 2.58 14.32 26.75
C ILE A 24 2.07 14.75 28.11
N GLY A 25 1.98 13.88 29.11
CA GLY A 25 1.41 14.22 30.42
C GLY A 25 2.40 14.29 31.59
N ALA A 26 1.89 14.61 32.78
CA ALA A 26 2.68 14.76 34.00
C ALA A 26 2.97 13.40 34.69
N SER A 27 2.21 12.35 34.36
CA SER A 27 2.35 11.03 34.97
C SER A 27 3.10 10.04 34.08
N SER A 28 3.81 9.10 34.69
CA SER A 28 4.44 7.97 33.99
C SER A 28 3.37 7.15 33.26
N GLY A 29 3.55 6.95 31.95
CA GLY A 29 2.60 6.21 31.09
C GLY A 29 1.76 7.10 30.14
N GLU A 30 1.76 8.41 30.34
CA GLU A 30 1.12 9.38 29.42
C GLU A 30 2.07 9.78 28.30
N ALA A 31 2.46 8.81 27.47
CA ALA A 31 3.32 9.02 26.31
C ALA A 31 2.61 8.63 25.02
N MET A 32 2.82 9.44 23.98
CA MET A 32 2.42 9.09 22.63
C MET A 32 3.60 8.48 21.88
N ILE A 33 3.42 7.27 21.38
CA ILE A 33 4.40 6.62 20.51
C ILE A 33 4.10 7.06 19.07
N MET A 34 5.13 7.56 18.39
CA MET A 34 5.10 7.89 16.97
C MET A 34 6.18 7.10 16.25
N GLY A 35 5.75 6.24 15.33
CA GLY A 35 6.62 5.57 14.38
C GLY A 35 6.66 6.33 13.06
N LEU A 36 7.81 6.33 12.40
CA LEU A 36 7.91 6.74 11.00
C LEU A 36 8.44 5.57 10.19
N THR A 37 7.67 5.17 9.19
CA THR A 37 8.10 4.15 8.24
C THR A 37 8.96 4.80 7.13
N SER A 38 9.64 3.95 6.37
CA SER A 38 10.50 4.42 5.27
C SER A 38 9.66 4.82 4.07
N ILE A 39 10.03 5.94 3.45
CA ILE A 39 9.45 6.44 2.19
C ILE A 39 10.58 6.54 1.15
N ARG A 40 11.54 5.61 1.18
CA ARG A 40 12.61 5.54 0.18
C ARG A 40 12.07 4.97 -1.12
N ALA A 41 12.58 5.44 -2.25
CA ALA A 41 12.16 4.97 -3.58
C ALA A 41 12.35 3.47 -3.80
N ASP A 42 13.32 2.87 -3.13
CA ASP A 42 13.62 1.42 -3.14
C ASP A 42 12.86 0.64 -2.05
N ASP A 43 12.00 1.29 -1.27
CA ASP A 43 11.17 0.62 -0.28
C ASP A 43 10.04 -0.14 -0.96
N THR A 44 9.95 -1.44 -0.68
CA THR A 44 9.02 -2.34 -1.35
C THR A 44 7.56 -2.04 -1.00
N ARG A 45 7.30 -1.35 0.13
CA ARG A 45 5.94 -0.95 0.53
C ARG A 45 5.40 0.23 -0.29
N MET A 46 6.27 0.96 -0.99
CA MET A 46 5.86 1.98 -1.95
C MET A 46 5.65 1.41 -3.36
N GLY A 47 5.81 0.10 -3.52
CA GLY A 47 5.71 -0.57 -4.80
C GLY A 47 4.75 -1.76 -4.74
N GLY A 48 5.00 -2.71 -5.62
CA GLY A 48 4.16 -3.87 -5.78
C GLY A 48 4.87 -5.02 -6.44
N VAL A 49 4.06 -5.97 -6.87
CA VAL A 49 4.49 -7.05 -7.75
C VAL A 49 3.80 -6.89 -9.09
N THR A 50 4.52 -7.16 -10.17
CA THR A 50 3.97 -7.17 -11.53
C THR A 50 4.08 -8.57 -12.09
N PHE A 51 2.96 -9.09 -12.59
CA PHE A 51 2.89 -10.31 -13.36
C PHE A 51 2.85 -9.96 -14.84
N PHE A 52 3.70 -10.61 -15.63
CA PHE A 52 3.77 -10.39 -17.07
C PHE A 52 3.22 -11.60 -17.80
N SER A 53 2.39 -11.35 -18.81
CA SER A 53 2.02 -12.37 -19.78
C SER A 53 3.19 -12.58 -20.74
N GLU A 54 3.60 -13.84 -20.91
CA GLU A 54 4.64 -14.20 -21.88
C GLU A 54 4.13 -14.11 -23.32
N VAL A 55 2.82 -14.30 -23.52
CA VAL A 55 2.17 -14.44 -24.82
C VAL A 55 1.27 -13.25 -25.11
N GLY A 56 1.67 -12.42 -26.09
CA GLY A 56 0.82 -11.36 -26.61
C GLY A 56 -0.43 -11.92 -27.29
N LYS A 57 -1.59 -11.34 -27.02
CA LYS A 57 -2.85 -11.68 -27.69
C LYS A 57 -3.16 -10.63 -28.75
N GLY A 58 -3.53 -11.08 -29.95
CA GLY A 58 -3.98 -10.21 -31.03
C GLY A 58 -5.46 -9.88 -30.90
N LYS A 59 -5.96 -8.99 -31.77
CA LYS A 59 -7.35 -8.50 -31.77
C LYS A 59 -8.42 -9.58 -31.96
N ASP A 60 -8.05 -10.74 -32.51
CA ASP A 60 -8.96 -11.86 -32.74
C ASP A 60 -9.07 -12.79 -31.52
N TRP A 61 -8.25 -12.57 -30.49
CA TRP A 61 -8.36 -13.30 -29.23
C TRP A 61 -9.50 -12.73 -28.40
N GLY A 62 -10.21 -13.61 -27.70
CA GLY A 62 -11.15 -13.23 -26.67
C GLY A 62 -11.19 -14.28 -25.57
N VAL A 63 -11.69 -13.89 -24.41
CA VAL A 63 -11.77 -14.76 -23.23
C VAL A 63 -12.60 -16.01 -23.53
N ASP A 64 -11.99 -17.20 -23.35
CA ASP A 64 -12.68 -18.48 -23.44
C ASP A 64 -13.65 -18.64 -22.23
N PRO A 65 -14.95 -18.91 -22.46
CA PRO A 65 -15.92 -19.06 -21.37
C PRO A 65 -15.61 -20.20 -20.40
N THR A 66 -14.78 -21.17 -20.80
CA THR A 66 -14.37 -22.31 -19.96
C THR A 66 -13.13 -22.03 -19.12
N LYS A 67 -12.43 -20.93 -19.39
CA LYS A 67 -11.17 -20.52 -18.73
C LYS A 67 -11.21 -19.06 -18.27
N ALA A 68 -12.40 -18.54 -17.98
CA ALA A 68 -12.57 -17.15 -17.60
C ALA A 68 -12.12 -16.84 -16.16
N ASP A 69 -11.74 -17.86 -15.38
CA ASP A 69 -11.33 -17.73 -13.99
C ASP A 69 -9.89 -17.21 -13.86
N LEU A 70 -9.74 -16.16 -13.06
CA LEU A 70 -8.47 -15.59 -12.64
C LEU A 70 -8.53 -15.38 -11.12
N LYS A 71 -7.57 -15.95 -10.40
CA LYS A 71 -7.48 -15.85 -8.95
C LYS A 71 -6.14 -15.27 -8.56
N ILE A 72 -6.17 -14.22 -7.74
CA ILE A 72 -4.98 -13.60 -7.16
C ILE A 72 -5.02 -13.82 -5.65
N THR A 73 -3.99 -14.46 -5.11
CA THR A 73 -3.89 -14.76 -3.68
C THR A 73 -2.84 -13.87 -3.05
N LEU A 74 -3.26 -13.07 -2.07
CA LEU A 74 -2.41 -12.19 -1.27
C LEU A 74 -2.28 -12.77 0.14
N PRO A 75 -1.14 -13.40 0.47
CA PRO A 75 -1.05 -14.15 1.70
C PRO A 75 -1.01 -13.25 2.94
N GLY A 76 -1.77 -13.65 3.96
CA GLY A 76 -1.85 -12.96 5.26
C GLY A 76 -2.50 -11.57 5.23
N MET A 77 -3.32 -11.28 4.22
CA MET A 77 -4.11 -10.03 4.12
C MET A 77 -5.62 -10.24 4.31
N GLY A 78 -6.06 -11.48 4.44
CA GLY A 78 -7.42 -11.86 4.78
C GLY A 78 -7.59 -12.08 6.28
N GLU A 79 -8.84 -12.16 6.72
CA GLU A 79 -9.22 -12.65 8.03
C GLU A 79 -10.21 -13.80 7.83
N ASP A 80 -10.03 -14.90 8.54
CA ASP A 80 -11.00 -16.00 8.56
C ASP A 80 -12.27 -15.60 9.36
N GLU A 81 -13.29 -16.46 9.36
CA GLU A 81 -14.54 -16.22 10.11
C GLU A 81 -14.32 -16.05 11.63
N ASP A 82 -13.16 -16.50 12.14
CA ASP A 82 -12.75 -16.43 13.54
C ASP A 82 -11.81 -15.24 13.83
N GLY A 83 -11.48 -14.42 12.83
CA GLY A 83 -10.61 -13.25 12.94
C GLY A 83 -9.10 -13.57 12.99
N ASN A 84 -8.69 -14.79 12.62
CA ASN A 84 -7.27 -15.12 12.42
C ASN A 84 -6.80 -14.65 11.04
N VAL A 85 -5.50 -14.43 10.92
CA VAL A 85 -4.86 -14.06 9.65
C VAL A 85 -5.03 -15.19 8.64
N ASP A 86 -5.62 -14.87 7.49
CA ASP A 86 -5.81 -15.76 6.35
C ASP A 86 -5.37 -15.06 5.05
N ASP A 87 -5.48 -15.75 3.91
CA ASP A 87 -5.15 -15.20 2.61
C ASP A 87 -6.32 -14.38 2.04
N LEU A 88 -6.01 -13.22 1.46
CA LEU A 88 -6.99 -12.46 0.68
C LEU A 88 -7.01 -12.99 -0.74
N GLU A 89 -8.15 -13.57 -1.15
CA GLU A 89 -8.34 -14.09 -2.50
C GLU A 89 -9.20 -13.14 -3.34
N ILE A 90 -8.60 -12.59 -4.40
CA ILE A 90 -9.33 -11.80 -5.40
C ILE A 90 -9.68 -12.73 -6.56
N ASN A 91 -10.96 -13.12 -6.60
CA ASN A 91 -11.51 -13.96 -7.65
C ASN A 91 -12.17 -13.08 -8.72
N ILE A 92 -11.66 -13.17 -9.95
CA ILE A 92 -12.14 -12.45 -11.12
C ILE A 92 -12.67 -13.46 -12.12
N ASN A 93 -13.92 -13.32 -12.52
CA ASN A 93 -14.50 -14.12 -13.59
C ASN A 93 -14.68 -13.23 -14.82
N ALA A 94 -13.73 -13.31 -15.74
CA ALA A 94 -13.69 -12.48 -16.93
C ALA A 94 -14.93 -12.69 -17.80
N LYS A 95 -15.36 -11.62 -18.49
CA LYS A 95 -16.50 -11.71 -19.38
C LYS A 95 -16.08 -12.38 -20.69
N ALA A 96 -16.77 -13.46 -21.04
CA ALA A 96 -16.46 -14.27 -22.21
C ALA A 96 -16.55 -13.43 -23.51
N GLY A 97 -15.56 -13.58 -24.37
CA GLY A 97 -15.46 -12.86 -25.64
C GLY A 97 -14.91 -11.44 -25.55
N ASP A 98 -14.61 -10.92 -24.34
CA ASP A 98 -13.89 -9.65 -24.20
C ASP A 98 -12.46 -9.80 -24.76
N ASP A 99 -11.97 -8.77 -25.45
CA ASP A 99 -10.59 -8.71 -25.92
C ASP A 99 -9.60 -8.41 -24.77
N ILE A 100 -8.30 -8.32 -25.08
CA ILE A 100 -7.27 -8.18 -24.04
C ILE A 100 -7.31 -6.82 -23.35
N GLU A 101 -7.68 -5.76 -24.07
CA GLU A 101 -7.84 -4.40 -23.54
C GLU A 101 -9.11 -4.23 -22.71
N GLU A 102 -10.23 -4.82 -23.17
CA GLU A 102 -11.47 -4.91 -22.42
C GLU A 102 -11.28 -5.72 -21.13
N LEU A 103 -10.57 -6.85 -21.20
CA LEU A 103 -10.21 -7.64 -20.04
C LEU A 103 -9.37 -6.84 -19.04
N ALA A 104 -8.34 -6.12 -19.48
CA ALA A 104 -7.54 -5.29 -18.59
C ALA A 104 -8.40 -4.23 -17.87
N THR A 105 -9.33 -3.62 -18.60
CA THR A 105 -10.30 -2.66 -18.04
C THR A 105 -11.23 -3.34 -17.03
N TYR A 106 -11.69 -4.55 -17.33
CA TYR A 106 -12.53 -5.34 -16.43
C TYR A 106 -11.81 -5.71 -15.13
N ILE A 107 -10.55 -6.15 -15.22
CA ILE A 107 -9.71 -6.46 -14.05
C ILE A 107 -9.53 -5.23 -13.16
N ASN A 108 -9.23 -4.06 -13.76
CA ASN A 108 -9.11 -2.79 -13.03
C ASN A 108 -10.39 -2.40 -12.28
N GLY A 109 -11.56 -2.78 -12.80
CA GLY A 109 -12.85 -2.51 -12.16
C GLY A 109 -13.16 -3.42 -10.97
N GLN A 110 -12.41 -4.50 -10.78
CA GLN A 110 -12.74 -5.53 -9.78
C GLN A 110 -12.07 -5.30 -8.42
N SER A 111 -10.94 -4.60 -8.36
CA SER A 111 -10.26 -4.28 -7.10
C SER A 111 -9.34 -3.07 -7.22
N ASP A 112 -9.37 -2.18 -6.23
CA ASP A 112 -8.48 -1.01 -6.13
C ASP A 112 -7.00 -1.36 -5.90
N MET A 113 -6.72 -2.62 -5.53
CA MET A 113 -5.36 -3.12 -5.28
C MET A 113 -4.67 -3.64 -6.54
N ILE A 114 -5.42 -3.85 -7.62
CA ILE A 114 -4.93 -4.43 -8.86
C ILE A 114 -4.98 -3.36 -9.95
N ASN A 115 -3.92 -3.28 -10.74
CA ASN A 115 -3.88 -2.51 -11.96
C ASN A 115 -3.39 -3.39 -13.11
N ALA A 116 -4.27 -3.70 -14.06
CA ALA A 116 -3.97 -4.36 -15.31
C ALA A 116 -3.75 -3.36 -16.45
N SER A 117 -2.76 -3.64 -17.29
CA SER A 117 -2.48 -2.87 -18.51
C SER A 117 -2.02 -3.77 -19.65
N VAL A 118 -2.09 -3.29 -20.90
CA VAL A 118 -1.71 -4.05 -22.09
C VAL A 118 -0.59 -3.32 -22.83
N SER A 119 0.51 -4.02 -23.07
CA SER A 119 1.65 -3.51 -23.86
C SER A 119 1.30 -3.35 -25.35
N GLU A 120 2.18 -2.68 -26.10
CA GLU A 120 2.04 -2.54 -27.57
C GLU A 120 2.02 -3.90 -28.30
N ASP A 121 2.63 -4.93 -27.72
CA ASP A 121 2.66 -6.29 -28.25
C ASP A 121 1.43 -7.14 -27.84
N GLY A 122 0.42 -6.54 -27.20
CA GLY A 122 -0.79 -7.26 -26.75
C GLY A 122 -0.56 -8.15 -25.52
N LYS A 123 0.55 -7.97 -24.79
CA LYS A 123 0.82 -8.70 -23.53
C LYS A 123 0.14 -7.99 -22.36
N LEU A 124 -0.62 -8.76 -21.58
CA LEU A 124 -1.21 -8.31 -20.32
C LEU A 124 -0.14 -8.17 -19.24
N GLN A 125 -0.26 -7.13 -18.44
CA GLN A 125 0.51 -6.91 -17.23
C GLN A 125 -0.48 -6.71 -16.10
N ILE A 126 -0.24 -7.35 -14.97
CA ILE A 126 -1.07 -7.17 -13.77
C ILE A 126 -0.14 -6.74 -12.65
N PHE A 127 -0.24 -5.49 -12.25
CA PHE A 127 0.39 -4.95 -11.05
C PHE A 127 -0.55 -5.15 -9.86
N VAL A 128 -0.02 -5.72 -8.78
CA VAL A 128 -0.72 -5.82 -7.50
C VAL A 128 0.06 -5.01 -6.48
N ALA A 129 -0.59 -4.02 -5.88
CA ALA A 129 0.00 -3.23 -4.80
C ALA A 129 0.33 -4.16 -3.62
N HIS A 130 1.53 -4.02 -3.05
CA HIS A 130 2.08 -4.94 -2.05
C HIS A 130 2.20 -4.31 -0.66
N PRO A 131 1.16 -3.69 -0.06
CA PRO A 131 1.30 -3.19 1.29
C PRO A 131 1.15 -4.36 2.28
N ASN A 132 2.26 -5.03 2.57
CA ASN A 132 2.47 -5.92 3.73
C ASN A 132 1.89 -7.34 3.66
N VAL A 133 1.97 -8.04 2.53
CA VAL A 133 1.68 -9.50 2.48
C VAL A 133 2.73 -10.31 3.26
N GLN A 134 2.28 -11.38 3.92
CA GLN A 134 3.14 -12.39 4.55
C GLN A 134 3.42 -13.53 3.57
N GLY A 135 4.20 -13.25 2.53
CA GLY A 135 4.60 -14.24 1.53
C GLY A 135 4.54 -13.71 0.12
N ASP A 136 4.72 -14.61 -0.84
CA ASP A 136 4.69 -14.28 -2.26
C ASP A 136 3.24 -14.27 -2.76
N ILE A 137 2.86 -13.19 -3.42
CA ILE A 137 1.57 -13.09 -4.11
C ILE A 137 1.62 -14.08 -5.28
N SER A 138 0.53 -14.81 -5.49
CA SER A 138 0.41 -15.74 -6.61
C SER A 138 -0.81 -15.41 -7.46
N ILE A 139 -0.70 -15.72 -8.75
CA ILE A 139 -1.82 -15.70 -9.70
C ILE A 139 -2.06 -17.12 -10.19
N SER A 140 -3.33 -17.52 -10.26
CA SER A 140 -3.75 -18.83 -10.74
C SER A 140 -5.07 -18.73 -11.52
N GLY A 141 -5.49 -19.85 -12.10
CA GLY A 141 -6.75 -19.98 -12.84
C GLY A 141 -6.57 -20.34 -14.32
N GLY A 142 -7.69 -20.68 -14.97
CA GLY A 142 -7.73 -21.00 -16.40
C GLY A 142 -7.24 -19.85 -17.25
N LEU A 143 -7.62 -18.61 -16.92
CA LEU A 143 -7.26 -17.42 -17.68
C LEU A 143 -5.77 -17.11 -17.55
N ALA A 144 -5.23 -17.24 -16.34
CA ALA A 144 -3.81 -17.07 -16.07
C ALA A 144 -2.96 -18.02 -16.92
N SER A 145 -3.39 -19.29 -16.98
CA SER A 145 -2.73 -20.31 -17.78
C SER A 145 -2.83 -20.04 -19.28
N GLU A 146 -3.97 -19.55 -19.78
CA GLU A 146 -4.16 -19.24 -21.20
C GLU A 146 -3.37 -18.01 -21.67
N LEU A 147 -3.27 -17.00 -20.82
CA LEU A 147 -2.49 -15.79 -21.06
C LEU A 147 -0.99 -16.03 -20.83
N GLY A 148 -0.60 -17.16 -20.24
CA GLY A 148 0.80 -17.43 -19.89
C GLY A 148 1.34 -16.38 -18.93
N LEU A 149 0.55 -16.04 -17.90
CA LEU A 149 1.02 -15.16 -16.83
C LEU A 149 2.13 -15.88 -16.05
N SER A 150 3.25 -15.20 -15.85
CA SER A 150 4.41 -15.74 -15.14
C SER A 150 4.06 -16.14 -13.71
N ASP A 151 4.40 -17.35 -13.28
CA ASP A 151 4.22 -17.79 -11.89
C ASP A 151 5.15 -17.04 -10.91
N GLU A 152 6.27 -16.51 -11.42
CA GLU A 152 7.23 -15.72 -10.65
C GLU A 152 6.98 -14.22 -10.84
N PRO A 153 6.41 -13.51 -9.85
CA PRO A 153 6.20 -12.07 -9.95
C PRO A 153 7.51 -11.28 -9.96
N VAL A 154 7.53 -10.17 -10.69
CA VAL A 154 8.62 -9.20 -10.62
C VAL A 154 8.28 -8.14 -9.58
N ARG A 155 9.12 -8.00 -8.56
CA ARG A 155 9.00 -6.91 -7.59
C ARG A 155 9.38 -5.59 -8.24
N THR A 156 8.50 -4.60 -8.14
CA THR A 156 8.72 -3.27 -8.73
C THR A 156 8.54 -2.21 -7.66
N SER A 157 9.55 -1.38 -7.46
CA SER A 157 9.50 -0.19 -6.60
C SER A 157 9.59 1.10 -7.43
N VAL A 158 9.46 2.25 -6.78
CA VAL A 158 9.61 3.56 -7.45
C VAL A 158 11.01 3.71 -8.06
N GLN A 159 12.02 3.08 -7.48
CA GLN A 159 13.39 3.09 -7.98
C GLN A 159 13.57 2.31 -9.30
N ASP A 160 12.69 1.34 -9.57
CA ASP A 160 12.76 0.43 -10.72
C ASP A 160 11.95 0.93 -11.93
N ILE A 161 11.33 2.11 -11.82
CA ILE A 161 10.54 2.69 -12.90
C ILE A 161 11.42 3.03 -14.10
N ASP A 162 11.05 2.47 -15.25
CA ASP A 162 11.62 2.80 -16.55
C ASP A 162 10.52 3.22 -17.54
N MET A 163 10.63 4.43 -18.08
CA MET A 163 9.66 5.01 -19.02
C MET A 163 10.13 4.97 -20.48
N THR A 164 11.21 4.24 -20.79
CA THR A 164 11.73 4.13 -22.16
C THR A 164 10.88 3.24 -23.06
N THR A 165 10.00 2.44 -22.47
CA THR A 165 9.07 1.55 -23.20
C THR A 165 7.62 1.88 -22.85
N VAL A 166 6.69 1.55 -23.74
CA VAL A 166 5.24 1.69 -23.51
C VAL A 166 4.82 0.83 -22.31
N GLN A 167 5.30 -0.41 -22.26
CA GLN A 167 5.08 -1.34 -21.15
C GLN A 167 5.58 -0.77 -19.81
N GLY A 168 6.83 -0.31 -19.77
CA GLY A 168 7.40 0.28 -18.55
C GLY A 168 6.66 1.53 -18.10
N SER A 169 6.21 2.37 -19.06
CA SER A 169 5.42 3.57 -18.76
C SER A 169 4.05 3.26 -18.16
N GLN A 170 3.37 2.21 -18.63
CA GLN A 170 2.08 1.80 -18.05
C GLN A 170 2.27 1.23 -16.64
N ASN A 171 3.25 0.35 -16.44
CA ASN A 171 3.57 -0.18 -15.12
C ASN A 171 3.99 0.95 -14.15
N ALA A 172 4.70 1.97 -14.64
CA ALA A 172 5.10 3.13 -13.85
C ALA A 172 3.90 3.86 -13.24
N ILE A 173 2.77 3.96 -13.97
CA ILE A 173 1.55 4.59 -13.44
C ILE A 173 1.04 3.81 -12.23
N SER A 174 0.99 2.48 -12.32
CA SER A 174 0.51 1.62 -11.23
C SER A 174 1.44 1.65 -10.01
N VAL A 175 2.75 1.65 -10.24
CA VAL A 175 3.76 1.77 -9.16
C VAL A 175 3.64 3.14 -8.47
N LEU A 176 3.48 4.22 -9.24
CA LEU A 176 3.32 5.56 -8.69
C LEU A 176 2.01 5.73 -7.92
N ASP A 177 0.90 5.15 -8.40
CA ASP A 177 -0.38 5.16 -7.67
C ASP A 177 -0.24 4.45 -6.32
N SER A 178 0.43 3.28 -6.29
CA SER A 178 0.73 2.56 -5.05
C SER A 178 1.61 3.39 -4.11
N ALA A 179 2.67 4.01 -4.63
CA ALA A 179 3.55 4.87 -3.86
C ALA A 179 2.82 6.08 -3.26
N LEU A 180 1.93 6.71 -4.04
CA LEU A 180 1.12 7.84 -3.59
C LEU A 180 0.16 7.42 -2.48
N LYS A 181 -0.58 6.31 -2.67
CA LYS A 181 -1.45 5.73 -1.65
C LYS A 181 -0.69 5.44 -0.36
N TYR A 182 0.53 4.92 -0.45
CA TYR A 182 1.39 4.67 0.70
C TYR A 182 1.78 5.98 1.41
N VAL A 183 2.26 6.99 0.66
CA VAL A 183 2.63 8.30 1.22
C VAL A 183 1.43 8.98 1.89
N ASP A 184 0.26 8.91 1.28
CA ASP A 184 -0.96 9.50 1.82
C ASP A 184 -1.44 8.78 3.09
N SER A 185 -1.28 7.45 3.17
CA SER A 185 -1.48 6.69 4.41
C SER A 185 -0.55 7.16 5.53
N GLN A 186 0.75 7.35 5.24
CA GLN A 186 1.70 7.88 6.24
C GLN A 186 1.34 9.31 6.68
N ARG A 187 0.89 10.17 5.77
CA ARG A 187 0.42 11.53 6.09
C ARG A 187 -0.84 11.50 6.94
N ALA A 188 -1.78 10.61 6.64
CA ALA A 188 -3.00 10.44 7.42
C ALA A 188 -2.72 10.00 8.86
N ASP A 189 -1.84 9.01 9.06
CA ASP A 189 -1.45 8.59 10.42
C ASP A 189 -0.77 9.75 11.17
N LEU A 190 0.18 10.45 10.55
CA LEU A 190 0.84 11.60 11.17
C LEU A 190 -0.13 12.73 11.53
N GLY A 191 -1.09 13.02 10.65
CA GLY A 191 -2.15 13.99 10.93
C GLY A 191 -3.02 13.55 12.11
N ALA A 192 -3.37 12.27 12.20
CA ALA A 192 -4.11 11.73 13.33
C ALA A 192 -3.32 11.82 14.65
N LYS A 193 -2.02 11.50 14.64
CA LYS A 193 -1.15 11.68 15.82
C LYS A 193 -1.05 13.15 16.21
N GLN A 194 -0.87 14.06 15.25
CA GLN A 194 -0.84 15.51 15.49
C GLN A 194 -2.13 16.02 16.14
N ASN A 195 -3.29 15.58 15.66
CA ASN A 195 -4.57 15.94 16.26
C ASN A 195 -4.67 15.45 17.71
N ARG A 196 -4.28 14.19 17.97
CA ARG A 196 -4.24 13.65 19.33
C ARG A 196 -3.28 14.42 20.24
N LEU A 197 -2.08 14.77 19.76
CA LEU A 197 -1.11 15.58 20.52
C LEU A 197 -1.71 16.94 20.88
N SER A 198 -2.34 17.61 19.92
CA SER A 198 -2.95 18.93 20.13
C SER A 198 -4.09 18.87 21.16
N HIS A 199 -4.94 17.85 21.08
CA HIS A 199 -6.00 17.64 22.07
C HIS A 199 -5.44 17.34 23.47
N SER A 200 -4.43 16.48 23.58
CA SER A 200 -3.79 16.18 24.85
C SER A 200 -3.12 17.41 25.46
N ILE A 201 -2.39 18.19 24.67
CA ILE A 201 -1.74 19.44 25.12
C ILE A 201 -2.77 20.44 25.62
N ASN A 202 -3.86 20.66 24.87
CA ASN A 202 -4.91 21.59 25.29
C ASN A 202 -5.59 21.13 26.59
N ASN A 203 -5.83 19.83 26.74
CA ASN A 203 -6.37 19.27 27.97
C ASN A 203 -5.42 19.47 29.16
N LEU A 204 -4.13 19.25 28.96
CA LEU A 204 -3.12 19.43 30.01
C LEU A 204 -2.91 20.90 30.39
N ALA A 205 -2.94 21.82 29.43
CA ALA A 205 -2.88 23.25 29.72
C ALA A 205 -4.07 23.68 30.60
N ASN A 206 -5.28 23.21 30.29
CA ASN A 206 -6.46 23.46 31.12
C ASN A 206 -6.33 22.83 32.52
N ILE A 207 -5.83 21.59 32.62
CA ILE A 207 -5.59 20.94 33.92
C ILE A 207 -4.55 21.73 34.72
N HIS A 208 -3.44 22.15 34.09
CA HIS A 208 -2.39 22.93 34.72
C HIS A 208 -2.92 24.27 35.24
N GLU A 209 -3.70 25.00 34.44
CA GLU A 209 -4.35 26.25 34.87
C GLU A 209 -5.30 26.02 36.07
N ASN A 210 -6.10 24.96 36.03
CA ASN A 210 -7.01 24.61 37.14
C ASN A 210 -6.25 24.19 38.41
N VAL A 211 -5.14 23.46 38.28
CA VAL A 211 -4.29 23.05 39.40
C VAL A 211 -3.56 24.25 39.99
N ASP A 212 -3.02 25.14 39.17
CA ASP A 212 -2.37 26.38 39.62
C ASP A 212 -3.35 27.30 40.37
N ALA A 213 -4.57 27.48 39.85
CA ALA A 213 -5.61 28.25 40.51
C ALA A 213 -6.05 27.63 41.84
N SER A 214 -6.03 26.29 41.94
CA SER A 214 -6.34 25.56 43.18
C SER A 214 -5.21 25.66 44.19
N ASN A 215 -3.95 25.52 43.75
CA ASN A 215 -2.76 25.72 44.58
C ASN A 215 -2.62 27.16 45.07
N SER A 216 -2.94 28.16 44.23
CA SER A 216 -2.97 29.56 44.65
C SER A 216 -3.98 29.77 45.77
N ARG A 217 -5.19 29.19 45.67
CA ARG A 217 -6.21 29.29 46.72
C ARG A 217 -5.80 28.62 48.04
N ILE A 218 -5.12 27.48 47.99
CA ILE A 218 -4.64 26.77 49.20
C ILE A 218 -3.44 27.49 49.83
N LYS A 219 -2.58 28.12 49.01
CA LYS A 219 -1.38 28.81 49.50
C LYS A 219 -1.66 30.22 50.04
N ASP A 220 -2.76 30.83 49.61
CA ASP A 220 -3.22 32.16 50.04
C ASP A 220 -4.05 32.13 51.35
N THR A 221 -4.41 30.94 51.85
CA THR A 221 -5.08 30.72 53.16
C THR A 221 -4.12 30.19 54.22
#